data_AF-A0AAQ3LBR6-F1
#
_entry.id   AF-A0AAQ3LBR6-F1
#
_cell.length_a   1.000
_cell.length_b   1.000
_cell.length_c   1.000
_cell.angle_alpha   90.00
_cell.angle_beta   90.00
_cell.angle_gamma   90.00
#
_symmetry.space_group_name_H-M   'P 1'
#
loop_
_entity.id
_entity.type
_entity.pdbx_description
1 polymer ?
#
loop_
_entity_poly.entity_id
_entity_poly.type
_entity_poly.pdbx_seq_one_letter_code
_entity_poly.pdbx_strand_id
1 'polypeptide(L)'
;MTYLENITVNTENLNLLMLPPAWETPPTIVYRMESEVSESVTGVEHRRKQRLTPRMTLRYDSVVSSSDAQTLRGFLGSMDSTRTIIPFWPDWMDAGTWNNRIHDSQISVGWNDDYDFENVQVNSSNGLPPGFNKAPCLVGRLDRPDLLALDGETCRVSLRLEEDGDYPVTLRGTAPSAWEWEPDWVEPPTESTRDLLAYERMGRGRKKQVQGTAAIRYEQTAMFTLEREALTSLLAFWFARAGAYEAFDAPAWFTPGEVGTPFSPISFNEIASTGQARFSGDLSVEYIDPDICKVEITLEQVFDDASSGERPDYAFLYKLERGDSVYRLTEWEEDVSTIDGTFTPARITHDEVRTSLDPVQDSTRISVSLDDCPILFKLAQGEHEEPVKVTIYEANLDDTPPITPKVLYLGRLRRPTFIQNVMDAEVSWLGGMLNKSTPAFNLTTTCNYPFLSEGCTRRRPTDMTQAKWKTTGTIHEHGSIRNAVILRSVSTPTLPGSVTIQPTQDDYYLGGWFVCGSGDDKQSRMVIQSEWQGSDLVLWLSRPLLWSVLTEGSTGEAFPGCNGAYSTCRDKFTNDESFGGCPQMPSHLLVQNASSPSRGAGK
;
A
#
# COMPACT_ATOMS: atom_id res chain seq x y z
N MET A 1 43.87 17.15 -25.63
CA MET A 1 44.69 16.34 -24.71
C MET A 1 43.72 15.53 -23.88
N THR A 2 43.67 14.22 -24.08
CA THR A 2 42.75 13.33 -23.35
C THR A 2 43.53 12.61 -22.27
N TYR A 3 43.28 12.94 -21.00
CA TYR A 3 43.91 12.26 -19.88
C TYR A 3 42.96 11.20 -19.32
N LEU A 4 43.37 9.94 -19.47
CA LEU A 4 42.63 8.74 -19.08
C LEU A 4 43.55 7.89 -18.23
N GLU A 5 43.18 7.69 -16.97
CA GLU A 5 43.99 6.91 -16.04
C GLU A 5 43.10 6.02 -15.17
N ASN A 6 43.58 4.80 -14.91
CA ASN A 6 42.96 3.94 -13.91
C ASN A 6 43.56 4.30 -12.55
N ILE A 7 42.74 4.82 -11.65
CA ILE A 7 43.16 5.18 -10.30
C ILE A 7 42.49 4.26 -9.28
N THR A 8 43.17 3.98 -8.16
CA THR A 8 42.59 3.21 -7.07
C THR A 8 42.20 4.16 -5.93
N VAL A 9 40.90 4.24 -5.62
CA VAL A 9 40.35 5.04 -4.53
C VAL A 9 39.70 4.10 -3.52
N ASN A 10 40.11 4.15 -2.24
CA ASN A 10 39.51 3.34 -1.18
C ASN A 10 39.35 1.84 -1.53
N THR A 11 40.33 1.26 -2.24
CA THR A 11 40.35 -0.13 -2.77
C THR A 11 39.52 -0.41 -4.03
N GLU A 12 38.77 0.57 -4.53
CA GLU A 12 38.02 0.48 -5.80
C GLU A 12 38.88 1.01 -6.95
N ASN A 13 38.93 0.27 -8.06
CA ASN A 13 39.55 0.74 -9.30
C ASN A 13 38.53 1.57 -10.07
N LEU A 14 38.84 2.83 -10.28
CA LEU A 14 38.00 3.82 -10.93
C LEU A 14 38.70 4.38 -12.17
N ASN A 15 37.91 4.73 -13.18
CA ASN A 15 38.42 5.31 -14.40
C ASN A 15 38.36 6.84 -14.29
N LEU A 16 39.50 7.53 -14.27
CA LEU A 16 39.52 8.99 -14.32
C LEU A 16 39.42 9.46 -15.78
N LEU A 17 38.40 10.27 -16.06
CA LEU A 17 38.19 10.90 -17.35
C LEU A 17 38.31 12.42 -17.20
N MET A 18 39.41 12.98 -17.71
CA MET A 18 39.64 14.42 -17.70
C MET A 18 39.50 14.99 -19.12
N LEU A 19 38.30 15.44 -19.43
CA LEU A 19 38.00 16.17 -20.66
C LEU A 19 37.28 17.46 -20.26
N PRO A 20 37.87 18.65 -20.45
CA PRO A 20 37.19 19.90 -20.11
C PRO A 20 36.00 20.14 -21.05
N PRO A 21 34.93 20.81 -20.59
CA PRO A 21 33.79 21.14 -21.41
C PRO A 21 34.18 22.19 -22.46
N ALA A 22 33.59 22.06 -23.64
CA ALA A 22 33.54 23.12 -24.62
C ALA A 22 32.44 24.09 -24.19
N TRP A 23 32.80 25.22 -23.57
CA TRP A 23 31.87 26.22 -23.04
C TRP A 23 30.95 26.87 -24.08
N GLU A 24 31.16 26.60 -25.37
CA GLU A 24 30.19 26.90 -26.44
C GLU A 24 28.88 26.11 -26.28
N THR A 25 28.96 24.90 -25.71
CA THR A 25 27.81 24.11 -25.25
C THR A 25 27.89 24.04 -23.72
N PRO A 26 27.15 24.89 -22.99
CA PRO A 26 27.28 25.02 -21.54
C PRO A 26 27.01 23.67 -20.82
N PRO A 27 27.86 23.28 -19.86
CA PRO A 27 27.64 22.07 -19.09
C PRO A 27 26.33 22.17 -18.31
N THR A 28 25.51 21.12 -18.37
CA THR A 28 24.22 21.02 -17.69
C THR A 28 24.28 19.99 -16.57
N ILE A 29 23.62 20.28 -15.46
CA ILE A 29 23.56 19.43 -14.30
C ILE A 29 22.12 19.27 -13.86
N VAL A 30 21.71 18.04 -13.66
CA VAL A 30 20.41 17.74 -13.07
C VAL A 30 20.62 17.23 -11.66
N TYR A 31 20.11 17.95 -10.68
CA TYR A 31 20.06 17.52 -9.27
C TYR A 31 18.72 16.82 -9.02
N ARG A 32 18.80 15.55 -8.62
CA ARG A 32 17.64 14.72 -8.31
C ARG A 32 17.64 14.32 -6.84
N MET A 33 16.50 14.48 -6.18
CA MET A 33 16.25 13.90 -4.86
C MET A 33 15.21 12.80 -5.02
N GLU A 34 15.61 11.55 -4.79
CA GLU A 34 14.66 10.43 -4.81
C GLU A 34 13.69 10.58 -3.64
N SER A 35 12.46 11.00 -3.97
CA SER A 35 11.31 10.97 -3.08
C SER A 35 10.31 9.95 -3.61
N GLU A 36 9.88 9.04 -2.74
CA GLU A 36 8.71 8.22 -3.01
C GLU A 36 7.49 9.08 -2.77
N VAL A 37 6.67 9.27 -3.80
CA VAL A 37 5.39 9.97 -3.71
C VAL A 37 4.31 8.90 -3.75
N SER A 38 3.59 8.73 -2.65
CA SER A 38 2.38 7.92 -2.61
C SER A 38 1.20 8.83 -2.32
N GLU A 39 0.26 8.87 -3.25
CA GLU A 39 -1.03 9.51 -3.00
C GLU A 39 -1.91 8.50 -2.28
N SER A 40 -2.38 8.86 -1.09
CA SER A 40 -3.41 8.08 -0.42
C SER A 40 -4.70 8.13 -1.24
N VAL A 41 -5.61 7.17 -1.00
CA VAL A 41 -6.94 7.20 -1.63
C VAL A 41 -7.76 8.43 -1.21
N THR A 42 -7.41 9.08 -0.08
CA THR A 42 -8.01 10.35 0.35
C THR A 42 -7.47 11.56 -0.42
N GLY A 43 -6.47 11.37 -1.29
CA GLY A 43 -5.76 12.43 -2.02
C GLY A 43 -4.70 13.12 -1.19
N VAL A 44 -4.42 12.63 0.02
CA VAL A 44 -3.32 13.09 0.85
C VAL A 44 -2.04 12.48 0.30
N GLU A 45 -1.18 13.36 -0.17
CA GLU A 45 0.09 12.96 -0.72
C GLU A 45 1.10 12.74 0.40
N HIS A 46 1.51 11.50 0.59
CA HIS A 46 2.61 11.13 1.43
C HIS A 46 3.88 11.11 0.59
N ARG A 47 4.89 11.85 1.04
CA ARG A 47 6.23 11.74 0.48
C ARG A 47 7.15 11.06 1.48
N ARG A 48 8.12 10.30 0.98
CA ARG A 48 9.20 9.75 1.80
C ARG A 48 10.53 10.00 1.10
N LYS A 49 11.44 10.67 1.80
CA LYS A 49 12.83 10.84 1.37
C LYS A 49 13.50 9.46 1.34
N GLN A 50 13.94 9.01 0.16
CA GLN A 50 14.61 7.71 0.02
C GLN A 50 16.11 7.82 0.30
N ARG A 51 16.74 8.97 0.03
CA ARG A 51 18.18 9.20 0.21
C ARG A 51 18.49 10.49 0.92
N LEU A 52 19.60 10.52 1.65
CA LEU A 52 20.06 11.70 2.39
C LEU A 52 20.70 12.77 1.49
N THR A 53 21.34 12.38 0.39
CA THR A 53 22.09 13.24 -0.53
C THR A 53 21.45 13.23 -1.93
N PRO A 54 21.58 14.33 -2.70
CA PRO A 54 21.07 14.36 -4.06
C PRO A 54 21.91 13.48 -4.96
N ARG A 55 21.32 13.03 -6.07
CA ARG A 55 22.04 12.44 -7.20
C ARG A 55 22.22 13.47 -8.27
N MET A 56 23.43 13.57 -8.80
CA MET A 56 23.77 14.50 -9.85
C MET A 56 23.90 13.78 -11.19
N THR A 57 23.34 14.35 -12.26
CA THR A 57 23.64 13.96 -13.64
C THR A 57 24.35 15.10 -14.34
N LEU A 58 25.63 14.93 -14.66
CA LEU A 58 26.42 15.92 -15.39
C LEU A 58 26.38 15.60 -16.89
N ARG A 59 26.09 16.61 -17.72
CA ARG A 59 26.11 16.53 -19.19
C ARG A 59 26.93 17.67 -19.76
N TYR A 60 27.85 17.37 -20.68
CA TYR A 60 28.58 18.40 -21.40
C TYR A 60 29.21 17.84 -22.68
N ASP A 61 29.51 18.72 -23.61
CA ASP A 61 30.31 18.40 -24.79
C ASP A 61 31.77 18.78 -24.55
N SER A 62 32.70 18.01 -25.11
CA SER A 62 34.12 18.34 -25.18
C SER A 62 34.61 18.26 -26.62
N VAL A 63 35.60 19.08 -26.99
CA VAL A 63 36.23 19.03 -28.31
C VAL A 63 37.64 18.46 -28.15
N VAL A 64 37.90 17.33 -28.80
CA VAL A 64 39.18 16.63 -28.74
C VAL A 64 39.77 16.44 -30.14
N SER A 65 41.08 16.25 -30.23
CA SER A 65 41.72 15.91 -31.51
C SER A 65 41.31 14.51 -31.98
N SER A 66 41.48 14.22 -33.27
CA SER A 66 41.17 12.91 -33.84
C SER A 66 42.01 11.78 -33.23
N SER A 67 43.27 12.04 -32.89
CA SER A 67 44.13 11.09 -32.17
C SER A 67 43.61 10.83 -30.75
N ASP A 68 43.18 11.88 -30.07
CA ASP A 68 42.61 11.81 -28.72
C ASP A 68 41.26 11.08 -28.71
N ALA A 69 40.42 11.30 -29.73
CA ALA A 69 39.17 10.57 -29.93
C ALA A 69 39.40 9.07 -30.16
N GLN A 70 40.47 8.70 -30.88
CA GLN A 70 40.84 7.30 -31.07
C GLN A 70 41.27 6.64 -29.75
N THR A 71 42.08 7.33 -28.95
CA THR A 71 42.48 6.88 -27.61
C THR A 71 41.27 6.74 -26.70
N LEU A 72 40.37 7.73 -26.68
CA LEU A 72 39.13 7.68 -25.93
C LEU A 72 38.26 6.50 -26.35
N ARG A 73 38.11 6.23 -27.65
CA ARG A 73 37.35 5.07 -28.13
C ARG A 73 37.96 3.75 -27.66
N GLY A 74 39.28 3.63 -27.65
CA GLY A 74 39.97 2.45 -27.10
C GLY A 74 39.69 2.26 -25.62
N PHE A 75 39.76 3.34 -24.85
CA PHE A 75 39.47 3.35 -23.42
C PHE A 75 38.01 3.02 -23.10
N LEU A 76 37.06 3.65 -23.79
CA LEU A 76 35.62 3.35 -23.68
C LEU A 76 35.31 1.90 -24.04
N GLY A 77 36.08 1.29 -24.94
CA GLY A 77 35.99 -0.14 -25.27
C GLY A 77 36.51 -1.05 -24.16
N SER A 78 37.37 -0.55 -23.27
CA SER A 78 37.88 -1.26 -22.09
C SER A 78 37.11 -0.92 -20.80
N MET A 79 36.24 0.09 -20.83
CA MET A 79 35.32 0.39 -19.74
C MET A 79 34.26 -0.70 -19.69
N ASP A 80 34.51 -1.69 -18.84
CA ASP A 80 33.48 -2.62 -18.37
C ASP A 80 32.45 -1.86 -17.50
N SER A 81 31.74 -2.55 -16.61
CA SER A 81 30.91 -1.96 -15.55
C SER A 81 31.67 -1.13 -14.50
N THR A 82 32.90 -0.68 -14.78
CA THR A 82 33.73 0.11 -13.87
C THR A 82 33.26 1.56 -13.84
N ARG A 83 33.22 2.15 -12.63
CA ARG A 83 32.78 3.53 -12.43
C ARG A 83 33.81 4.52 -12.95
N THR A 84 33.32 5.67 -13.36
CA THR A 84 34.10 6.78 -13.90
C THR A 84 34.09 7.95 -12.94
N ILE A 85 35.24 8.60 -12.80
CA ILE A 85 35.43 9.85 -12.09
C ILE A 85 35.57 10.94 -13.15
N ILE A 86 34.77 12.00 -13.02
CA ILE A 86 34.89 13.19 -13.86
C ILE A 86 35.07 14.41 -12.95
N PRO A 87 36.05 15.28 -13.24
CA PRO A 87 36.16 16.57 -12.58
C PRO A 87 34.90 17.38 -12.84
N PHE A 88 34.37 17.96 -11.78
CA PHE A 88 33.19 18.77 -11.83
C PHE A 88 33.57 20.18 -12.28
N TRP A 89 33.80 20.28 -13.60
CA TRP A 89 34.35 21.47 -14.25
C TRP A 89 33.62 22.76 -13.92
N PRO A 90 32.28 22.82 -13.75
CA PRO A 90 31.63 24.08 -13.40
C PRO A 90 32.04 24.64 -12.03
N ASP A 91 32.50 23.80 -11.11
CA ASP A 91 32.92 24.19 -9.77
C ASP A 91 34.44 24.17 -9.60
N TRP A 92 35.19 24.30 -10.69
CA TRP A 92 36.63 24.45 -10.61
C TRP A 92 37.00 25.80 -9.99
N MET A 93 38.14 25.84 -9.30
CA MET A 93 38.66 27.03 -8.62
C MET A 93 40.19 26.98 -8.52
N ASP A 94 40.82 28.13 -8.37
CA ASP A 94 42.21 28.18 -7.94
C ASP A 94 42.35 27.74 -6.48
N ALA A 95 43.54 27.30 -6.09
CA ALA A 95 43.81 26.87 -4.72
C ALA A 95 43.50 27.93 -3.64
N GLY A 96 43.56 29.23 -3.99
CA GLY A 96 43.29 30.34 -3.07
C GLY A 96 41.80 30.53 -2.78
N THR A 97 40.92 30.26 -3.74
CA THR A 97 39.46 30.44 -3.58
C THR A 97 38.71 29.16 -3.31
N TRP A 98 39.36 27.99 -3.27
CA TRP A 98 38.76 26.67 -3.07
C TRP A 98 37.70 26.54 -1.95
N ASN A 99 37.75 27.40 -0.93
CA ASN A 99 36.74 27.42 0.14
C ASN A 99 35.35 27.90 -0.32
N ASN A 100 35.29 28.60 -1.46
CA ASN A 100 34.08 29.16 -2.07
C ASN A 100 33.39 28.16 -3.03
N ARG A 101 33.89 26.92 -3.13
CA ARG A 101 33.26 25.88 -3.96
C ARG A 101 31.84 25.56 -3.50
N ILE A 102 31.01 25.15 -4.43
CA ILE A 102 29.62 24.77 -4.19
C ILE A 102 29.54 23.33 -3.67
N HIS A 103 30.38 22.43 -4.19
CA HIS A 103 30.34 20.99 -3.99
C HIS A 103 31.52 20.55 -3.14
N ASP A 104 31.21 19.85 -2.06
CA ASP A 104 32.17 19.17 -1.21
C ASP A 104 32.13 17.66 -1.52
N SER A 105 33.11 17.20 -2.30
CA SER A 105 33.31 15.81 -2.66
C SER A 105 34.52 15.22 -1.93
N GLN A 106 34.50 13.91 -1.68
CA GLN A 106 35.63 13.19 -1.06
C GLN A 106 36.86 13.13 -1.99
N ILE A 107 36.63 13.22 -3.29
CA ILE A 107 37.68 13.17 -4.33
C ILE A 107 37.72 14.53 -5.00
N SER A 108 38.91 15.09 -5.18
CA SER A 108 39.15 16.31 -5.95
C SER A 108 40.37 16.11 -6.82
N VAL A 109 40.39 16.69 -8.02
CA VAL A 109 41.59 16.67 -8.87
C VAL A 109 42.25 18.04 -8.84
N GLY A 110 43.59 18.07 -8.93
CA GLY A 110 44.36 19.30 -9.08
C GLY A 110 45.22 19.30 -10.34
N TRP A 111 45.37 20.45 -11.00
CA TRP A 111 46.22 20.61 -12.19
C TRP A 111 46.89 22.00 -12.21
N ASN A 112 47.98 22.15 -12.95
CA ASN A 112 48.64 23.44 -13.16
C ASN A 112 48.07 24.17 -14.39
N ASP A 113 48.50 25.42 -14.65
CA ASP A 113 47.99 26.23 -15.77
C ASP A 113 48.34 25.66 -17.16
N ASP A 114 49.36 24.81 -17.26
CA ASP A 114 49.73 24.12 -18.49
C ASP A 114 48.86 22.88 -18.77
N TYR A 115 47.84 22.63 -17.94
CA TYR A 115 47.07 21.38 -17.92
C TYR A 115 47.95 20.14 -17.82
N ASP A 116 49.13 20.28 -17.19
CA ASP A 116 49.99 19.15 -16.87
C ASP A 116 49.45 18.48 -15.60
N PHE A 117 48.87 17.30 -15.82
CA PHE A 117 48.14 16.55 -14.79
C PHE A 117 49.11 15.72 -13.97
N GLU A 118 49.92 16.37 -13.12
CA GLU A 118 50.92 15.68 -12.32
C GLU A 118 50.37 15.14 -10.98
N ASN A 119 49.16 15.53 -10.53
CA ASN A 119 48.68 15.23 -9.17
C ASN A 119 47.15 14.98 -9.05
N VAL A 120 46.71 13.73 -9.30
CA VAL A 120 45.38 13.27 -8.86
C VAL A 120 45.43 13.00 -7.35
N GLN A 121 44.74 13.81 -6.54
CA GLN A 121 44.75 13.67 -5.08
C GLN A 121 43.44 13.13 -4.54
N VAL A 122 43.48 11.90 -4.03
CA VAL A 122 42.34 11.23 -3.40
C VAL A 122 42.39 11.50 -1.90
N ASN A 123 41.34 12.07 -1.31
CA ASN A 123 41.19 12.23 0.14
C ASN A 123 42.38 12.91 0.84
N SER A 124 42.66 14.18 0.55
CA SER A 124 43.56 14.92 1.45
C SER A 124 43.10 16.34 1.71
N SER A 125 42.85 16.60 2.99
CA SER A 125 42.87 17.93 3.61
C SER A 125 44.24 18.63 3.49
N ASN A 126 45.23 17.99 2.86
CA ASN A 126 46.53 18.57 2.58
C ASN A 126 46.37 19.53 1.39
N GLY A 127 46.60 20.81 1.63
CA GLY A 127 46.56 21.81 0.58
C GLY A 127 47.52 21.44 -0.55
N LEU A 128 47.00 21.27 -1.76
CA LEU A 128 47.79 21.33 -2.99
C LEU A 128 48.69 22.58 -2.98
N PRO A 129 49.85 22.55 -3.68
CA PRO A 129 50.72 23.70 -3.80
C PRO A 129 49.95 24.94 -4.30
N PRO A 130 50.31 26.15 -3.84
CA PRO A 130 49.79 27.39 -4.42
C PRO A 130 49.99 27.40 -5.95
N GLY A 131 49.00 27.90 -6.69
CA GLY A 131 49.03 27.97 -8.15
C GLY A 131 48.43 26.76 -8.88
N PHE A 132 47.88 25.77 -8.15
CA PHE A 132 47.10 24.70 -8.76
C PHE A 132 45.61 25.06 -8.83
N ASN A 133 44.99 24.72 -9.95
CA ASN A 133 43.56 24.69 -10.12
C ASN A 133 43.02 23.38 -9.54
N LYS A 134 41.79 23.40 -9.04
CA LYS A 134 41.13 22.29 -8.36
C LYS A 134 39.70 22.16 -8.82
N ALA A 135 39.20 20.93 -8.91
CA ALA A 135 37.77 20.68 -9.08
C ALA A 135 37.33 19.53 -8.17
N PRO A 136 36.11 19.58 -7.58
CA PRO A 136 35.52 18.42 -6.96
C PRO A 136 35.26 17.37 -8.04
N CYS A 137 35.17 16.09 -7.69
CA CYS A 137 34.94 15.03 -8.66
C CYS A 137 33.59 14.36 -8.42
N LEU A 138 32.88 14.08 -9.52
CA LEU A 138 31.71 13.21 -9.52
C LEU A 138 32.15 11.77 -9.83
N VAL A 139 31.64 10.81 -9.05
CA VAL A 139 31.88 9.38 -9.28
C VAL A 139 30.57 8.73 -9.71
N GLY A 140 30.56 8.09 -10.86
CA GLY A 140 29.33 7.49 -11.36
C GLY A 140 29.50 6.60 -12.57
N ARG A 141 28.39 6.34 -13.25
CA ARG A 141 28.36 5.59 -14.50
C ARG A 141 28.35 6.57 -15.66
N LEU A 142 29.31 6.39 -16.56
CA LEU A 142 29.40 7.15 -17.79
C LEU A 142 28.50 6.47 -18.83
N ASP A 143 27.48 7.18 -19.31
CA ASP A 143 26.75 6.78 -20.51
C ASP A 143 27.73 6.75 -21.67
N ARG A 144 27.59 5.77 -22.56
CA ARG A 144 28.49 5.61 -23.71
C ARG A 144 28.54 6.92 -24.51
N PRO A 145 29.71 7.60 -24.57
CA PRO A 145 29.80 8.91 -25.21
C PRO A 145 29.54 8.85 -26.71
N ASP A 146 28.84 9.86 -27.21
CA ASP A 146 28.63 10.06 -28.64
C ASP A 146 29.82 10.83 -29.23
N LEU A 147 30.39 10.30 -30.31
CA LEU A 147 31.54 10.88 -31.02
C LEU A 147 31.08 11.41 -32.37
N LEU A 148 31.06 12.73 -32.51
CA LEU A 148 30.72 13.41 -33.77
C LEU A 148 31.97 14.07 -34.35
N ALA A 149 32.40 13.65 -35.53
CA ALA A 149 33.48 14.34 -36.25
C ALA A 149 33.00 15.75 -36.64
N LEU A 150 33.75 16.77 -36.23
CA LEU A 150 33.49 18.16 -36.63
C LEU A 150 34.22 18.47 -37.94
N ASP A 151 35.49 18.05 -38.02
CA ASP A 151 36.35 18.13 -39.20
C ASP A 151 37.32 16.93 -39.27
N GLY A 152 38.39 17.02 -40.07
CA GLY A 152 39.39 15.95 -40.21
C GLY A 152 40.36 15.82 -39.03
N GLU A 153 40.41 16.81 -38.14
CA GLU A 153 41.37 16.93 -37.05
C GLU A 153 40.70 16.93 -35.67
N THR A 154 39.41 17.25 -35.57
CA THR A 154 38.68 17.41 -34.31
C THR A 154 37.36 16.63 -34.27
N CYS A 155 37.00 16.21 -33.06
CA CYS A 155 35.79 15.46 -32.76
C CYS A 155 35.11 16.05 -31.52
N ARG A 156 33.79 16.24 -31.60
CA ARG A 156 32.95 16.53 -30.45
C ARG A 156 32.59 15.23 -29.73
N VAL A 157 32.77 15.23 -28.42
CA VAL A 157 32.45 14.12 -27.51
C VAL A 157 31.34 14.59 -26.58
N SER A 158 30.17 13.97 -26.68
CA SER A 158 29.06 14.25 -25.76
C SER A 158 29.12 13.29 -24.57
N LEU A 159 29.30 13.85 -23.37
CA LEU A 159 29.50 13.11 -22.13
C LEU A 159 28.27 13.25 -21.25
N ARG A 160 27.85 12.13 -20.65
CA ARG A 160 26.80 12.11 -19.63
C ARG A 160 27.22 11.15 -18.51
N LEU A 161 27.42 11.69 -17.31
CA LEU A 161 27.74 10.92 -16.12
C LEU A 161 26.57 10.99 -15.16
N GLU A 162 26.03 9.83 -14.79
CA GLU A 162 25.06 9.70 -13.71
C GLU A 162 25.79 9.25 -12.45
N GLU A 163 25.75 10.10 -11.41
CA GLU A 163 26.40 9.81 -10.13
C GLU A 163 25.85 8.51 -9.53
N ASP A 164 26.74 7.55 -9.33
CA ASP A 164 26.44 6.23 -8.80
C ASP A 164 27.62 5.78 -7.96
N GLY A 165 27.54 5.99 -6.66
CA GLY A 165 28.57 5.54 -5.74
C GLY A 165 28.29 5.89 -4.29
N ASP A 166 29.18 5.38 -3.44
CA ASP A 166 29.28 5.65 -2.00
C ASP A 166 30.12 6.91 -1.71
N TYR A 167 30.39 7.72 -2.74
CA TYR A 167 31.13 8.98 -2.68
C TYR A 167 30.13 10.15 -2.80
N PRO A 168 29.29 10.40 -1.78
CA PRO A 168 28.28 11.44 -1.86
C PRO A 168 28.96 12.80 -2.04
N VAL A 169 28.42 13.58 -2.97
CA VAL A 169 28.75 15.00 -3.09
C VAL A 169 27.79 15.76 -2.19
N THR A 170 28.35 16.54 -1.26
CA THR A 170 27.56 17.40 -0.38
C THR A 170 27.60 18.83 -0.89
N LEU A 171 26.56 19.61 -0.60
CA LEU A 171 26.48 21.01 -1.00
C LEU A 171 26.97 21.90 0.16
N ARG A 172 27.75 22.92 -0.16
CA ARG A 172 28.14 23.98 0.77
C ARG A 172 27.08 25.08 0.78
N GLY A 173 27.15 25.92 1.81
CA GLY A 173 26.23 27.04 2.00
C GLY A 173 25.34 26.86 3.22
N THR A 174 24.76 27.96 3.68
CA THR A 174 23.69 27.94 4.69
C THR A 174 22.38 28.17 3.97
N ALA A 175 21.42 27.27 4.15
CA ALA A 175 20.10 27.43 3.54
C ALA A 175 19.41 28.68 4.13
N PRO A 176 18.93 29.62 3.29
CA PRO A 176 18.08 30.70 3.76
C PRO A 176 16.79 30.13 4.38
N SER A 177 16.18 30.86 5.32
CA SER A 177 14.96 30.40 5.98
C SER A 177 13.70 30.56 5.12
N ALA A 178 13.77 31.41 4.08
CA ALA A 178 12.67 31.74 3.18
C ALA A 178 13.15 31.81 1.73
N TRP A 179 12.20 31.74 0.79
CA TRP A 179 12.46 31.93 -0.63
C TRP A 179 12.86 33.38 -0.93
N GLU A 180 13.98 33.59 -1.64
CA GLU A 180 14.54 34.95 -1.90
C GLU A 180 14.86 35.24 -3.37
N TRP A 181 14.56 34.32 -4.30
CA TRP A 181 14.92 34.46 -5.72
C TRP A 181 13.75 34.92 -6.59
N GLU A 182 14.07 35.73 -7.60
CA GLU A 182 13.10 36.19 -8.62
C GLU A 182 13.40 35.55 -9.98
N PRO A 183 12.36 35.16 -10.75
CA PRO A 183 12.55 34.57 -12.07
C PRO A 183 13.06 35.60 -13.08
N ASP A 184 13.75 35.12 -14.10
CA ASP A 184 14.15 35.91 -15.26
C ASP A 184 12.94 36.17 -16.17
N TRP A 185 12.41 37.39 -16.09
CA TRP A 185 11.23 37.79 -16.86
C TRP A 185 11.49 37.93 -18.37
N VAL A 186 12.72 37.77 -18.85
CA VAL A 186 13.02 37.69 -20.29
C VAL A 186 12.38 36.43 -20.89
N GLU A 187 12.38 35.32 -20.14
CA GLU A 187 11.71 34.07 -20.49
C GLU A 187 10.53 33.88 -19.51
N PRO A 188 9.30 34.31 -19.89
CA PRO A 188 8.20 34.38 -18.93
C PRO A 188 7.90 33.00 -18.33
N PRO A 189 7.62 32.93 -17.01
CA PRO A 189 7.22 31.70 -16.36
C PRO A 189 6.08 31.01 -17.10
N THR A 190 6.17 29.69 -17.21
CA THR A 190 5.09 28.87 -17.75
C THR A 190 4.28 28.29 -16.61
N GLU A 191 2.97 28.23 -16.78
CA GLU A 191 2.05 27.62 -15.81
C GLU A 191 1.34 26.45 -16.48
N SER A 192 1.28 25.33 -15.78
CA SER A 192 0.40 24.22 -16.12
C SER A 192 -0.48 23.90 -14.91
N THR A 193 -1.78 23.81 -15.17
CA THR A 193 -2.75 23.46 -14.14
C THR A 193 -2.92 21.96 -14.11
N ARG A 194 -2.62 21.33 -12.98
CA ARG A 194 -2.87 19.91 -12.79
C ARG A 194 -4.18 19.73 -12.04
N ASP A 195 -5.28 19.60 -12.80
CA ASP A 195 -6.57 19.25 -12.24
C ASP A 195 -6.52 17.80 -11.71
N LEU A 196 -6.39 17.64 -10.39
CA LEU A 196 -6.56 16.34 -9.72
C LEU A 196 -8.01 15.84 -9.71
N LEU A 197 -8.90 16.46 -10.49
CA LEU A 197 -10.32 16.09 -10.61
C LEU A 197 -10.54 14.87 -11.52
N ALA A 198 -9.81 13.79 -11.30
CA ALA A 198 -10.26 12.46 -11.71
C ALA A 198 -11.17 11.91 -10.58
N TYR A 199 -12.45 12.26 -10.63
CA TYR A 199 -13.46 11.69 -9.74
C TYR A 199 -13.67 10.19 -10.04
N GLU A 200 -12.88 9.31 -9.43
CA GLU A 200 -13.36 7.95 -9.17
C GLU A 200 -14.27 8.01 -7.95
N ARG A 201 -15.57 8.12 -8.23
CA ARG A 201 -16.65 8.25 -7.26
C ARG A 201 -16.76 6.97 -6.41
N MET A 202 -15.95 6.85 -5.36
CA MET A 202 -16.17 5.88 -4.28
C MET A 202 -16.93 6.53 -3.12
N GLY A 203 -18.23 6.23 -3.04
CA GLY A 203 -19.10 6.52 -1.88
C GLY A 203 -19.93 7.81 -1.93
N ARG A 204 -21.07 7.80 -1.24
CA ARG A 204 -21.88 8.99 -0.91
C ARG A 204 -21.43 9.49 0.47
N GLY A 205 -20.42 10.34 0.52
CA GLY A 205 -19.97 10.91 1.80
C GLY A 205 -18.49 11.26 1.83
N ARG A 206 -17.66 10.53 1.08
CA ARG A 206 -16.34 11.04 0.70
C ARG A 206 -16.52 12.18 -0.31
N LYS A 207 -16.79 13.39 0.17
CA LYS A 207 -15.93 14.47 -0.35
C LYS A 207 -14.54 13.98 0.01
N LYS A 208 -13.65 13.79 -0.97
CA LYS A 208 -12.21 13.74 -0.71
C LYS A 208 -11.93 15.02 0.09
N GLN A 209 -12.00 14.94 1.41
CA GLN A 209 -11.41 15.96 2.24
C GLN A 209 -9.98 15.48 2.35
N VAL A 210 -9.23 15.83 1.31
CA VAL A 210 -7.79 15.96 1.45
C VAL A 210 -7.64 16.95 2.60
N GLN A 211 -7.14 16.50 3.76
CA GLN A 211 -6.51 17.45 4.65
C GLN A 211 -5.43 18.16 3.84
N GLY A 212 -5.73 19.37 3.35
CA GLY A 212 -4.75 20.28 2.75
C GLY A 212 -4.45 20.16 1.25
N THR A 213 -5.34 19.72 0.36
CA THR A 213 -5.22 20.01 -1.11
C THR A 213 -6.47 19.65 -1.91
N ALA A 214 -7.51 20.49 -1.82
CA ALA A 214 -8.45 20.67 -2.92
C ALA A 214 -8.28 22.07 -3.54
N ALA A 215 -7.13 22.71 -3.34
CA ALA A 215 -6.75 23.80 -4.21
C ALA A 215 -6.28 23.19 -5.53
N ILE A 216 -6.69 23.82 -6.62
CA ILE A 216 -6.05 23.64 -7.91
C ILE A 216 -4.54 23.75 -7.68
N ARG A 217 -3.78 22.73 -8.10
CA ARG A 217 -2.33 22.77 -8.01
C ARG A 217 -1.81 23.43 -9.27
N TYR A 218 -1.05 24.49 -9.06
CA TYR A 218 -0.42 25.24 -10.14
C TYR A 218 1.02 24.80 -10.21
N GLU A 219 1.38 24.16 -11.30
CA GLU A 219 2.78 23.83 -11.58
C GLU A 219 3.35 24.98 -12.40
N GLN A 220 4.27 25.73 -11.80
CA GLN A 220 4.91 26.89 -12.41
C GLN A 220 6.38 26.57 -12.68
N THR A 221 6.82 26.72 -13.91
CA THR A 221 8.23 26.57 -14.31
C THR A 221 8.79 27.91 -14.73
N ALA A 222 9.91 28.32 -14.13
CA ALA A 222 10.60 29.55 -14.46
C ALA A 222 12.12 29.34 -14.53
N MET A 223 12.75 30.21 -15.32
CA MET A 223 14.20 30.28 -15.47
C MET A 223 14.78 31.35 -14.54
N PHE A 224 15.97 31.11 -14.02
CA PHE A 224 16.69 32.03 -13.13
C PHE A 224 18.12 32.18 -13.63
N THR A 225 18.60 33.41 -13.80
CA THR A 225 20.01 33.67 -14.08
C THR A 225 20.69 34.06 -12.77
N LEU A 226 21.56 33.20 -12.25
CA LEU A 226 22.15 33.34 -10.93
C LEU A 226 23.68 33.39 -11.00
N GLU A 227 24.27 34.23 -10.16
CA GLU A 227 25.70 34.17 -9.84
C GLU A 227 26.00 33.01 -8.88
N ARG A 228 27.26 32.61 -8.81
CA ARG A 228 27.74 31.46 -8.02
C ARG A 228 27.28 31.46 -6.56
N GLU A 229 27.34 32.61 -5.87
CA GLU A 229 26.91 32.72 -4.48
C GLU A 229 25.40 32.48 -4.33
N ALA A 230 24.59 33.07 -5.21
CA ALA A 230 23.15 32.88 -5.24
C ALA A 230 22.78 31.43 -5.60
N LEU A 231 23.49 30.79 -6.53
CA LEU A 231 23.34 29.37 -6.85
C LEU A 231 23.65 28.49 -5.63
N THR A 232 24.71 28.81 -4.89
CA THR A 232 25.08 28.07 -3.67
C THR A 232 23.97 28.12 -2.63
N SER A 233 23.41 29.31 -2.38
CA SER A 233 22.28 29.50 -1.47
C SER A 233 21.01 28.79 -1.95
N LEU A 234 20.72 28.82 -3.26
CA LEU A 234 19.56 28.12 -3.83
C LEU A 234 19.69 26.61 -3.69
N LEU A 235 20.86 26.04 -4.01
CA LEU A 235 21.11 24.61 -3.86
C LEU A 235 21.04 24.18 -2.39
N ALA A 236 21.56 24.99 -1.47
CA ALA A 236 21.43 24.75 -0.04
C ALA A 236 19.95 24.79 0.41
N PHE A 237 19.15 25.74 -0.08
CA PHE A 237 17.71 25.80 0.19
C PHE A 237 16.95 24.59 -0.35
N TRP A 238 17.17 24.25 -1.63
CA TRP A 238 16.56 23.09 -2.26
C TRP A 238 16.92 21.80 -1.52
N PHE A 239 18.17 21.64 -1.10
CA PHE A 239 18.61 20.50 -0.32
C PHE A 239 18.01 20.45 1.10
N ALA A 240 17.90 21.61 1.78
CA ALA A 240 17.30 21.72 3.10
C ALA A 240 15.81 21.34 3.10
N ARG A 241 15.07 21.75 2.06
CA ARG A 241 13.66 21.33 1.84
C ARG A 241 13.53 19.90 1.29
N ALA A 242 14.66 19.20 1.17
CA ALA A 242 14.77 17.86 0.61
C ALA A 242 14.13 17.73 -0.79
N GLY A 243 14.34 18.74 -1.63
CA GLY A 243 13.73 18.87 -2.94
C GLY A 243 12.21 18.95 -2.80
N ALA A 244 11.51 17.96 -3.34
CA ALA A 244 10.06 17.96 -3.43
C ALA A 244 9.31 17.59 -2.13
N TYR A 245 10.01 17.41 -1.01
CA TYR A 245 9.46 16.85 0.22
C TYR A 245 8.80 17.90 1.12
N GLU A 246 9.52 18.97 1.47
CA GLU A 246 9.07 19.96 2.44
C GLU A 246 8.42 21.16 1.73
N ALA A 247 7.25 21.58 2.22
CA ALA A 247 6.59 22.79 1.75
C ALA A 247 7.31 24.04 2.27
N PHE A 248 7.26 25.12 1.50
CA PHE A 248 7.72 26.44 1.90
C PHE A 248 6.84 27.51 1.26
N ASP A 249 6.85 28.71 1.83
CA ASP A 249 6.12 29.83 1.25
C ASP A 249 6.92 30.41 0.08
N ALA A 250 6.28 30.55 -1.07
CA ALA A 250 6.84 31.21 -2.24
C ALA A 250 5.80 32.14 -2.89
N PRO A 251 6.24 33.24 -3.52
CA PRO A 251 5.33 34.06 -4.32
C PRO A 251 4.86 33.27 -5.54
N ALA A 252 3.61 33.50 -5.95
CA ALA A 252 3.16 33.11 -7.28
C ALA A 252 4.00 33.86 -8.32
N TRP A 253 4.65 33.17 -9.25
CA TRP A 253 5.36 33.85 -10.33
C TRP A 253 4.38 34.27 -11.43
N PHE A 254 3.29 33.53 -11.57
CA PHE A 254 2.26 33.81 -12.54
C PHE A 254 0.87 33.68 -11.89
N THR A 255 -0.06 34.55 -12.28
CA THR A 255 -1.48 34.41 -11.96
C THR A 255 -2.23 34.94 -13.17
N PRO A 256 -3.06 34.14 -13.87
CA PRO A 256 -3.77 34.64 -15.02
C PRO A 256 -4.72 35.77 -14.58
N GLY A 257 -4.46 36.99 -15.06
CA GLY A 257 -5.32 38.14 -14.79
C GLY A 257 -6.73 37.96 -15.37
N GLU A 258 -7.67 38.79 -14.93
CA GLU A 258 -9.03 38.81 -15.50
C GLU A 258 -8.97 39.05 -17.02
N VAL A 259 -9.85 38.34 -17.75
CA VAL A 259 -9.94 38.42 -19.21
C VAL A 259 -10.17 39.88 -19.63
N GLY A 260 -9.16 40.49 -20.28
CA GLY A 260 -9.26 41.83 -20.87
C GLY A 260 -8.36 42.90 -20.26
N THR A 261 -7.63 42.63 -19.18
CA THR A 261 -6.56 43.53 -18.72
C THR A 261 -5.25 43.20 -19.46
N PRO A 262 -4.56 44.19 -20.07
CA PRO A 262 -3.22 43.96 -20.63
C PRO A 262 -2.32 43.41 -19.52
N PHE A 263 -1.49 42.41 -19.85
CA PHE A 263 -0.51 41.81 -18.93
C PHE A 263 0.27 42.91 -18.23
N SER A 264 -0.10 43.21 -16.99
CA SER A 264 0.72 44.02 -16.11
C SER A 264 1.51 43.00 -15.30
N PRO A 265 2.85 42.92 -15.43
CA PRO A 265 3.65 42.15 -14.48
C PRO A 265 3.25 42.65 -13.10
N ILE A 266 2.65 41.77 -12.30
CA ILE A 266 2.24 42.12 -10.94
C ILE A 266 3.56 42.45 -10.23
N SER A 267 3.71 43.70 -9.80
CA SER A 267 4.92 44.09 -9.10
C SER A 267 5.05 43.22 -7.84
N PHE A 268 6.26 42.79 -7.49
CA PHE A 268 6.54 41.91 -6.35
C PHE A 268 5.89 42.39 -5.03
N ASN A 269 5.64 43.70 -4.92
CA ASN A 269 4.99 44.33 -3.76
C ASN A 269 3.45 44.26 -3.75
N GLU A 270 2.81 43.81 -4.85
CA GLU A 270 1.34 43.71 -5.00
C GLU A 270 0.84 42.26 -5.03
N ILE A 271 1.72 41.26 -5.05
CA ILE A 271 1.34 39.85 -4.98
C ILE A 271 0.96 39.52 -3.53
N ALA A 272 -0.30 39.76 -3.18
CA ALA A 272 -0.86 39.47 -1.86
C ALA A 272 -1.02 37.96 -1.58
N SER A 273 -0.72 37.08 -2.53
CA SER A 273 -0.87 35.63 -2.38
C SER A 273 0.48 34.92 -2.40
N THR A 274 1.15 34.89 -1.24
CA THR A 274 2.13 33.82 -0.96
C THR A 274 1.38 32.50 -0.90
N GLY A 275 1.76 31.53 -1.73
CA GLY A 275 1.21 30.17 -1.70
C GLY A 275 2.17 29.22 -1.01
N GLN A 276 1.65 28.10 -0.49
CA GLN A 276 2.52 26.98 -0.14
C GLN A 276 3.02 26.33 -1.43
N ALA A 277 4.34 26.32 -1.59
CA ALA A 277 5.04 25.77 -2.73
C ALA A 277 5.88 24.55 -2.32
N ARG A 278 6.11 23.67 -3.30
CA ARG A 278 7.09 22.59 -3.24
C ARG A 278 7.81 22.52 -4.58
N PHE A 279 9.02 21.98 -4.61
CA PHE A 279 9.63 21.63 -5.90
C PHE A 279 8.87 20.44 -6.51
N SER A 280 8.47 20.53 -7.79
CA SER A 280 7.73 19.45 -8.48
C SER A 280 8.69 18.43 -9.14
N GLY A 281 9.87 18.89 -9.55
CA GLY A 281 10.80 18.12 -10.38
C GLY A 281 12.26 18.20 -9.94
N ASP A 282 13.11 17.64 -10.80
CA ASP A 282 14.56 17.77 -10.69
C ASP A 282 14.98 19.22 -10.95
N LEU A 283 16.06 19.67 -10.31
CA LEU A 283 16.61 21.00 -10.54
C LEU A 283 17.65 20.93 -11.67
N SER A 284 17.44 21.66 -12.76
CA SER A 284 18.38 21.72 -13.89
C SER A 284 19.20 23.01 -13.84
N VAL A 285 20.53 22.89 -13.87
CA VAL A 285 21.48 24.01 -13.84
C VAL A 285 22.37 23.95 -15.07
N GLU A 286 22.30 24.96 -15.92
CA GLU A 286 23.13 25.16 -17.12
C GLU A 286 24.14 26.27 -16.84
N TYR A 287 25.44 25.96 -16.88
CA TYR A 287 26.48 26.94 -16.56
C TYR A 287 26.95 27.64 -17.83
N ILE A 288 26.61 28.92 -17.95
CA ILE A 288 27.10 29.76 -19.05
C ILE A 288 28.61 29.93 -18.92
N ASP A 289 29.06 30.19 -17.70
CA ASP A 289 30.45 30.21 -17.28
C ASP A 289 30.55 29.66 -15.83
N PRO A 290 31.76 29.52 -15.25
CA PRO A 290 31.90 29.02 -13.89
C PRO A 290 31.20 29.88 -12.80
N ASP A 291 30.95 31.16 -13.08
CA ASP A 291 30.41 32.11 -12.11
C ASP A 291 28.93 32.43 -12.36
N ILE A 292 28.40 32.17 -13.56
CA ILE A 292 27.03 32.47 -13.97
C ILE A 292 26.34 31.21 -14.53
N CYS A 293 25.16 30.90 -13.98
CA CYS A 293 24.34 29.79 -14.43
C CYS A 293 22.89 30.21 -14.70
N LYS A 294 22.23 29.45 -15.57
CA LYS A 294 20.78 29.41 -15.72
C LYS A 294 20.24 28.22 -14.94
N VAL A 295 19.20 28.45 -14.14
CA VAL A 295 18.53 27.41 -13.36
C VAL A 295 17.08 27.34 -13.78
N GLU A 296 16.63 26.15 -14.14
CA GLU A 296 15.21 25.86 -14.37
C GLU A 296 14.61 25.30 -13.09
N ILE A 297 13.59 25.97 -12.56
CA ILE A 297 12.89 25.57 -11.33
C ILE A 297 11.43 25.37 -11.64
N THR A 298 10.90 24.21 -11.26
CA THR A 298 9.47 23.93 -11.30
C THR A 298 8.92 23.82 -9.88
N LEU A 299 7.98 24.70 -9.55
CA LEU A 299 7.25 24.70 -8.28
C LEU A 299 5.81 24.22 -8.47
N GLU A 300 5.36 23.34 -7.59
CA GLU A 300 3.95 23.02 -7.39
C GLU A 300 3.41 23.89 -6.26
N GLN A 301 2.47 24.78 -6.58
CA GLN A 301 1.90 25.76 -5.65
C GLN A 301 0.43 25.50 -5.36
N VAL A 302 0.05 25.77 -4.11
CA VAL A 302 -1.29 25.67 -3.55
C VAL A 302 -1.63 27.02 -2.93
N PHE A 303 -2.66 27.69 -3.44
CA PHE A 303 -3.16 28.95 -2.89
C PHE A 303 -4.31 28.68 -1.90
N ASP A 304 -4.30 29.38 -0.78
CA ASP A 304 -5.20 29.18 0.37
C ASP A 304 -6.65 29.69 0.14
N ASP A 305 -7.05 29.98 -1.10
CA ASP A 305 -8.38 30.51 -1.42
C ASP A 305 -9.52 29.50 -1.24
N ALA A 306 -9.20 28.23 -0.97
CA ALA A 306 -10.19 27.25 -0.57
C ALA A 306 -10.48 27.40 0.93
N SER A 307 -11.50 28.19 1.25
CA SER A 307 -12.19 28.17 2.55
C SER A 307 -12.08 26.78 3.16
N SER A 308 -11.42 26.66 4.32
CA SER A 308 -11.27 25.41 5.06
C SER A 308 -12.62 24.71 5.06
N GLY A 309 -12.80 23.70 4.20
CA GLY A 309 -14.02 22.94 4.18
C GLY A 309 -14.17 22.40 5.59
N GLU A 310 -15.21 22.81 6.29
CA GLU A 310 -15.52 22.30 7.63
C GLU A 310 -15.50 20.77 7.52
N ARG A 311 -14.66 20.11 8.33
CA ARG A 311 -14.69 18.64 8.39
C ARG A 311 -16.12 18.26 8.72
N PRO A 312 -16.71 17.24 8.08
CA PRO A 312 -17.98 16.75 8.56
C PRO A 312 -17.77 16.33 10.02
N ASP A 313 -18.60 16.85 10.92
CA ASP A 313 -18.51 16.57 12.36
C ASP A 313 -18.86 15.11 12.69
N TYR A 314 -19.08 14.25 11.69
CA TYR A 314 -19.51 12.88 11.88
C TYR A 314 -18.61 11.87 11.15
N ALA A 315 -18.41 10.71 11.79
CA ALA A 315 -17.72 9.56 11.26
C ALA A 315 -18.62 8.31 11.24
N PHE A 316 -18.45 7.45 10.25
CA PHE A 316 -19.09 6.13 10.25
C PHE A 316 -18.19 5.09 10.91
N LEU A 317 -18.79 4.28 11.78
CA LEU A 317 -18.11 3.19 12.50
C LEU A 317 -18.77 1.86 12.15
N TYR A 318 -17.99 0.80 12.07
CA TYR A 318 -18.41 -0.51 11.59
C TYR A 318 -17.98 -1.57 12.58
N LYS A 319 -18.95 -2.31 13.14
CA LYS A 319 -18.70 -3.45 14.03
C LYS A 319 -19.07 -4.73 13.30
N LEU A 320 -18.05 -5.56 13.01
CA LEU A 320 -18.22 -6.87 12.39
C LEU A 320 -18.04 -7.95 13.47
N GLU A 321 -19.05 -8.78 13.66
CA GLU A 321 -19.06 -9.82 14.69
C GLU A 321 -19.22 -11.21 14.07
N ARG A 322 -18.40 -12.16 14.54
CA ARG A 322 -18.49 -13.59 14.21
C ARG A 322 -18.17 -14.41 15.45
N GLY A 323 -19.11 -15.23 15.88
CA GLY A 323 -18.99 -15.96 17.14
C GLY A 323 -18.65 -14.99 18.27
N ASP A 324 -17.48 -15.21 18.89
CA ASP A 324 -16.95 -14.39 19.98
C ASP A 324 -15.98 -13.29 19.50
N SER A 325 -15.63 -13.28 18.22
CA SER A 325 -14.71 -12.30 17.63
C SER A 325 -15.44 -11.03 17.20
N VAL A 326 -14.87 -9.88 17.54
CA VAL A 326 -15.43 -8.56 17.25
C VAL A 326 -14.36 -7.66 16.64
N TYR A 327 -14.61 -7.20 15.42
CA TYR A 327 -13.77 -6.25 14.69
C TYR A 327 -14.46 -4.89 14.65
N ARG A 328 -13.72 -3.83 15.00
CA ARG A 328 -14.22 -2.46 15.07
C ARG A 328 -13.41 -1.59 14.12
N LEU A 329 -14.02 -1.22 13.01
CA LEU A 329 -13.39 -0.47 11.94
C LEU A 329 -14.05 0.89 11.80
N THR A 330 -13.30 1.92 11.46
CA THR A 330 -13.86 3.22 11.08
C THR A 330 -13.31 3.63 9.72
N GLU A 331 -14.10 4.38 8.96
CA GLU A 331 -13.60 5.06 7.77
C GLU A 331 -12.83 6.35 8.10
N TRP A 332 -12.81 6.75 9.38
CA TRP A 332 -12.08 7.90 9.87
C TRP A 332 -10.56 7.66 9.85
N GLU A 333 -9.79 8.74 9.75
CA GLU A 333 -8.33 8.68 9.61
C GLU A 333 -7.61 8.31 10.93
N GLU A 334 -8.28 8.48 12.06
CA GLU A 334 -7.75 8.23 13.40
C GLU A 334 -8.64 7.26 14.18
N ASP A 335 -8.06 6.65 15.22
CA ASP A 335 -8.80 5.79 16.14
C ASP A 335 -9.95 6.55 16.82
N VAL A 336 -11.18 6.09 16.64
CA VAL A 336 -12.36 6.68 17.28
C VAL A 336 -12.74 5.88 18.52
N SER A 337 -12.60 6.49 19.70
CA SER A 337 -12.93 5.87 20.97
C SER A 337 -14.40 6.10 21.36
N THR A 338 -15.15 5.01 21.52
CA THR A 338 -16.58 5.03 21.87
C THR A 338 -16.86 4.19 23.12
N ILE A 339 -18.11 4.23 23.59
CA ILE A 339 -18.59 3.31 24.65
C ILE A 339 -18.52 1.83 24.27
N ASP A 340 -18.61 1.52 22.97
CA ASP A 340 -18.56 0.14 22.45
C ASP A 340 -17.12 -0.36 22.24
N GLY A 341 -16.12 0.51 22.43
CA GLY A 341 -14.69 0.26 22.25
C GLY A 341 -14.04 1.24 21.25
N THR A 342 -12.75 1.03 20.99
CA THR A 342 -11.98 1.79 19.99
C THR A 342 -12.20 1.18 18.60
N PHE A 343 -12.53 2.03 17.64
CA PHE A 343 -12.65 1.69 16.22
C PHE A 343 -11.38 2.14 15.48
N THR A 344 -10.73 1.20 14.80
CA THR A 344 -9.46 1.46 14.10
C THR A 344 -9.69 1.85 12.64
N PRO A 345 -8.94 2.80 12.07
CA PRO A 345 -9.01 3.17 10.66
C PRO A 345 -8.89 1.98 9.72
N ALA A 346 -9.78 1.89 8.74
CA ALA A 346 -9.76 0.87 7.70
C ALA A 346 -10.36 1.37 6.39
N ARG A 347 -9.99 0.73 5.27
CA ARG A 347 -10.60 0.95 3.95
C ARG A 347 -11.95 0.24 3.89
N ILE A 348 -12.93 0.80 4.60
CA ILE A 348 -14.32 0.35 4.63
C ILE A 348 -15.24 1.47 4.15
N THR A 349 -16.23 1.13 3.34
CA THR A 349 -17.28 2.03 2.87
C THR A 349 -18.60 1.29 2.79
N HIS A 350 -19.71 2.04 2.75
CA HIS A 350 -21.03 1.49 2.48
C HIS A 350 -21.82 2.35 1.50
N ASP A 351 -22.75 1.73 0.77
CA ASP A 351 -23.76 2.41 -0.03
C ASP A 351 -24.82 3.05 0.88
N GLU A 352 -25.64 3.95 0.31
CA GLU A 352 -26.78 4.54 1.03
C GLU A 352 -27.59 3.47 1.79
N VAL A 353 -27.72 3.67 3.11
CA VAL A 353 -28.57 2.82 3.94
C VAL A 353 -30.02 3.13 3.59
N ARG A 354 -30.60 2.26 2.77
CA ARG A 354 -32.02 2.34 2.42
C ARG A 354 -32.83 1.74 3.56
N THR A 355 -33.74 2.54 4.11
CA THR A 355 -34.79 2.07 5.00
C THR A 355 -36.12 2.13 4.26
N SER A 356 -36.81 1.01 4.20
CA SER A 356 -38.10 0.83 3.56
C SER A 356 -39.15 0.41 4.59
N LEU A 357 -40.42 0.63 4.27
CA LEU A 357 -41.51 0.02 5.02
C LEU A 357 -41.57 -1.50 4.79
N ASP A 358 -40.97 -1.98 3.70
CA ASP A 358 -40.82 -3.41 3.42
C ASP A 358 -39.46 -3.90 3.96
N PRO A 359 -39.44 -4.64 5.09
CA PRO A 359 -38.20 -5.09 5.71
C PRO A 359 -37.37 -6.05 4.86
N VAL A 360 -37.95 -6.58 3.78
CA VAL A 360 -37.25 -7.42 2.80
C VAL A 360 -36.31 -6.61 1.91
N GLN A 361 -36.61 -5.32 1.71
CA GLN A 361 -35.87 -4.45 0.80
C GLN A 361 -34.75 -3.66 1.49
N ASP A 362 -34.65 -3.77 2.82
CA ASP A 362 -33.58 -3.16 3.59
C ASP A 362 -32.27 -3.92 3.36
N SER A 363 -31.49 -3.38 2.44
CA SER A 363 -30.11 -3.78 2.22
C SER A 363 -29.22 -2.57 1.96
N THR A 364 -27.96 -2.68 2.39
CA THR A 364 -26.87 -1.79 2.01
C THR A 364 -25.72 -2.65 1.50
N ARG A 365 -24.85 -2.08 0.69
CA ARG A 365 -23.67 -2.75 0.19
C ARG A 365 -22.47 -2.23 0.96
N ILE A 366 -21.60 -3.11 1.44
CA ILE A 366 -20.35 -2.73 2.09
C ILE A 366 -19.17 -3.14 1.21
N SER A 367 -18.18 -2.27 1.12
CA SER A 367 -16.91 -2.58 0.45
C SER A 367 -15.77 -2.39 1.43
N VAL A 368 -14.96 -3.42 1.62
CA VAL A 368 -13.90 -3.48 2.63
C VAL A 368 -12.63 -4.07 2.04
N SER A 369 -11.47 -3.46 2.28
CA SER A 369 -10.18 -4.07 1.93
C SER A 369 -9.89 -5.29 2.81
N LEU A 370 -9.38 -6.36 2.20
CA LEU A 370 -9.08 -7.60 2.92
C LEU A 370 -7.92 -7.44 3.91
N ASP A 371 -6.95 -6.57 3.63
CA ASP A 371 -5.80 -6.33 4.52
C ASP A 371 -6.22 -5.75 5.87
N ASP A 372 -7.26 -4.90 5.86
CA ASP A 372 -7.69 -4.15 7.02
C ASP A 372 -8.71 -4.94 7.87
N CYS A 373 -9.16 -6.10 7.37
CA CYS A 373 -10.20 -6.89 8.01
C CYS A 373 -9.91 -8.41 7.89
N PRO A 374 -9.13 -8.98 8.84
CA PRO A 374 -8.72 -10.39 8.80
C PRO A 374 -9.89 -11.37 8.69
N ILE A 375 -11.02 -11.06 9.33
CA ILE A 375 -12.24 -11.85 9.24
C ILE A 375 -12.76 -11.96 7.79
N LEU A 376 -12.66 -10.93 6.96
CA LEU A 376 -13.14 -10.97 5.58
C LEU A 376 -12.17 -11.70 4.66
N PHE A 377 -10.87 -11.66 4.96
CA PHE A 377 -9.89 -12.50 4.28
C PHE A 377 -10.20 -13.99 4.47
N LYS A 378 -10.57 -14.39 5.69
CA LYS A 378 -11.06 -15.75 5.98
C LYS A 378 -12.35 -16.07 5.20
N LEU A 379 -13.21 -15.07 4.95
CA LEU A 379 -14.44 -15.29 4.17
C LEU A 379 -14.11 -15.59 2.71
N ALA A 380 -13.10 -14.92 2.15
CA ALA A 380 -12.60 -15.14 0.79
C ALA A 380 -12.06 -16.56 0.58
N GLN A 381 -11.39 -17.10 1.59
CA GLN A 381 -10.83 -18.46 1.56
C GLN A 381 -11.89 -19.56 1.78
N GLY A 382 -13.16 -19.17 2.00
CA GLY A 382 -14.23 -20.11 2.32
C GLY A 382 -14.09 -20.70 3.73
N GLU A 383 -13.35 -20.05 4.64
CA GLU A 383 -13.21 -20.49 6.04
C GLU A 383 -14.45 -20.19 6.88
N HIS A 384 -15.44 -19.50 6.32
CA HIS A 384 -16.61 -19.01 7.03
C HIS A 384 -17.79 -19.96 6.98
N GLU A 385 -18.19 -20.40 8.18
CA GLU A 385 -19.38 -21.22 8.39
C GLU A 385 -20.44 -20.50 9.22
N GLU A 386 -20.02 -19.50 10.00
CA GLU A 386 -20.91 -18.67 10.80
C GLU A 386 -21.23 -17.36 10.07
N PRO A 387 -22.48 -16.86 10.13
CA PRO A 387 -22.85 -15.62 9.49
C PRO A 387 -22.20 -14.43 10.21
N VAL A 388 -21.49 -13.58 9.46
CA VAL A 388 -20.95 -12.31 9.97
C VAL A 388 -22.08 -11.31 10.16
N LYS A 389 -22.24 -10.81 11.39
CA LYS A 389 -23.13 -9.69 11.71
C LYS A 389 -22.36 -8.39 11.48
N VAL A 390 -23.04 -7.40 10.90
CA VAL A 390 -22.48 -6.08 10.64
C VAL A 390 -23.40 -5.05 11.28
N THR A 391 -22.82 -4.19 12.10
CA THR A 391 -23.50 -3.01 12.65
C THR A 391 -22.79 -1.77 12.15
N ILE A 392 -23.53 -0.87 11.51
CA ILE A 392 -23.04 0.43 11.04
C ILE A 392 -23.54 1.48 12.02
N TYR A 393 -22.63 2.31 12.50
CA TYR A 393 -22.90 3.42 13.39
C TYR A 393 -22.54 4.74 12.73
N GLU A 394 -23.19 5.80 13.21
CA GLU A 394 -22.89 7.20 12.92
C GLU A 394 -22.49 7.86 14.25
N ALA A 395 -21.32 8.47 14.30
CA ALA A 395 -20.77 9.10 15.51
C ALA A 395 -20.45 10.57 15.24
N ASN A 396 -20.92 11.48 16.11
CA ASN A 396 -20.50 12.87 16.09
C ASN A 396 -19.17 13.00 16.85
N LEU A 397 -18.15 13.55 16.20
CA LEU A 397 -16.79 13.69 16.74
C LEU A 397 -16.65 14.88 17.68
N ASP A 398 -17.60 15.82 17.67
CA ASP A 398 -17.64 16.93 18.62
C ASP A 398 -18.20 16.52 19.99
N ASP A 399 -18.79 15.32 20.09
CA ASP A 399 -19.28 14.80 21.35
C ASP A 399 -18.12 14.49 22.32
N THR A 400 -18.34 14.73 23.62
CA THR A 400 -17.31 14.48 24.63
C THR A 400 -17.00 12.98 24.75
N PRO A 401 -15.72 12.56 24.67
CA PRO A 401 -15.34 11.15 24.80
C PRO A 401 -15.73 10.55 26.18
N PRO A 402 -16.16 9.27 26.22
CA PRO A 402 -16.35 8.37 25.08
C PRO A 402 -17.61 8.73 24.28
N ILE A 403 -17.46 8.79 22.96
CA ILE A 403 -18.56 9.13 22.05
C ILE A 403 -19.65 8.04 22.15
N THR A 404 -20.92 8.43 22.13
CA THR A 404 -22.07 7.51 22.11
C THR A 404 -22.60 7.41 20.68
N PRO A 405 -22.14 6.43 19.88
CA PRO A 405 -22.52 6.33 18.48
C PRO A 405 -23.99 5.93 18.32
N LYS A 406 -24.65 6.48 17.29
CA LYS A 406 -26.01 6.11 16.89
C LYS A 406 -25.95 4.92 15.94
N VAL A 407 -26.69 3.85 16.22
CA VAL A 407 -26.82 2.71 15.29
C VAL A 407 -27.61 3.16 14.07
N LEU A 408 -26.96 3.18 12.91
CA LEU A 408 -27.59 3.49 11.63
C LEU A 408 -28.20 2.25 11.00
N TYR A 409 -27.50 1.12 11.07
CA TYR A 409 -27.93 -0.12 10.42
C TYR A 409 -27.40 -1.36 11.14
N LEU A 410 -28.18 -2.44 11.12
CA LEU A 410 -27.81 -3.75 11.68
C LEU A 410 -28.20 -4.84 10.68
N GLY A 411 -27.27 -5.70 10.27
CA GLY A 411 -27.59 -6.75 9.32
C GLY A 411 -26.62 -7.92 9.33
N ARG A 412 -26.80 -8.82 8.37
CA ARG A 412 -25.89 -9.92 8.10
C ARG A 412 -25.35 -9.85 6.69
N LEU A 413 -24.07 -10.16 6.56
CA LEU A 413 -23.36 -10.17 5.30
C LEU A 413 -23.88 -11.31 4.41
N ARG A 414 -24.14 -11.00 3.14
CA ARG A 414 -24.63 -11.91 2.10
C ARG A 414 -23.85 -11.65 0.80
N ARG A 415 -23.70 -12.73 0.02
CA ARG A 415 -23.11 -12.70 -1.32
C ARG A 415 -21.81 -11.88 -1.39
N PRO A 416 -20.79 -12.20 -0.57
CA PRO A 416 -19.49 -11.56 -0.74
C PRO A 416 -18.97 -11.84 -2.15
N THR A 417 -18.58 -10.78 -2.84
CA THR A 417 -17.86 -10.81 -4.10
C THR A 417 -16.46 -10.26 -3.84
N PHE A 418 -15.44 -10.95 -4.34
CA PHE A 418 -14.06 -10.55 -4.13
C PHE A 418 -13.49 -10.08 -5.46
N ILE A 419 -13.16 -8.79 -5.52
CA ILE A 419 -12.55 -8.16 -6.70
C ILE A 419 -11.18 -7.67 -6.25
N GLN A 420 -10.13 -8.35 -6.71
CA GLN A 420 -8.75 -8.10 -6.28
C GLN A 420 -8.62 -8.17 -4.74
N ASN A 421 -8.24 -7.06 -4.09
CA ASN A 421 -8.04 -6.96 -2.65
C ASN A 421 -9.21 -6.29 -1.91
N VAL A 422 -10.37 -6.18 -2.56
CA VAL A 422 -11.58 -5.59 -1.99
C VAL A 422 -12.68 -6.64 -1.97
N MET A 423 -13.26 -6.84 -0.79
CA MET A 423 -14.52 -7.55 -0.65
C MET A 423 -15.65 -6.55 -0.81
N ASP A 424 -16.61 -6.93 -1.64
CA ASP A 424 -17.84 -6.21 -1.82
C ASP A 424 -19.03 -7.13 -1.52
N ALA A 425 -19.83 -6.79 -0.51
CA ALA A 425 -20.88 -7.66 0.01
C ALA A 425 -22.19 -6.91 0.30
N GLU A 426 -23.30 -7.61 0.11
CA GLU A 426 -24.64 -7.14 0.45
C GLU A 426 -24.92 -7.40 1.94
N VAL A 427 -25.23 -6.37 2.73
CA VAL A 427 -25.65 -6.50 4.12
C VAL A 427 -27.16 -6.29 4.19
N SER A 428 -27.89 -7.34 4.56
CA SER A 428 -29.36 -7.30 4.64
C SER A 428 -29.86 -7.45 6.07
N TRP A 429 -30.95 -6.76 6.37
CA TRP A 429 -31.65 -6.90 7.65
C TRP A 429 -32.13 -8.35 7.82
N LEU A 430 -31.92 -8.91 9.02
CA LEU A 430 -32.19 -10.33 9.34
C LEU A 430 -31.54 -11.35 8.37
N GLY A 431 -30.53 -10.97 7.57
CA GLY A 431 -29.91 -11.87 6.58
C GLY A 431 -30.90 -12.40 5.53
N GLY A 432 -32.00 -11.69 5.28
CA GLY A 432 -33.10 -12.15 4.45
C GLY A 432 -33.81 -13.39 4.98
N MET A 433 -33.85 -13.59 6.31
CA MET A 433 -34.64 -14.67 6.92
C MET A 433 -36.11 -14.63 6.53
N LEU A 434 -36.68 -13.44 6.32
CA LEU A 434 -38.05 -13.25 5.85
C LEU A 434 -38.26 -13.73 4.40
N ASN A 435 -37.18 -13.85 3.61
CA ASN A 435 -37.23 -14.36 2.24
C ASN A 435 -37.17 -15.89 2.17
N LYS A 436 -37.25 -16.59 3.31
CA LYS A 436 -37.38 -18.04 3.31
C LYS A 436 -38.75 -18.41 2.75
N SER A 437 -38.76 -18.92 1.52
CA SER A 437 -39.97 -19.42 0.86
C SER A 437 -40.54 -20.68 1.50
N THR A 438 -39.75 -21.37 2.33
CA THR A 438 -40.14 -22.60 3.01
C THR A 438 -40.20 -22.39 4.53
N PRO A 439 -41.23 -22.93 5.21
CA PRO A 439 -41.29 -22.90 6.65
C PRO A 439 -40.11 -23.66 7.25
N ALA A 440 -39.70 -23.27 8.47
CA ALA A 440 -38.60 -23.93 9.18
C ALA A 440 -38.93 -25.40 9.56
N PHE A 441 -40.21 -25.77 9.53
CA PHE A 441 -40.69 -27.09 9.89
C PHE A 441 -41.58 -27.63 8.78
N ASN A 442 -41.19 -28.77 8.20
CA ASN A 442 -41.94 -29.44 7.15
C ASN A 442 -42.62 -30.69 7.71
N LEU A 443 -43.77 -31.07 7.16
CA LEU A 443 -44.39 -32.36 7.46
C LEU A 443 -43.65 -33.44 6.67
N THR A 444 -42.60 -34.02 7.27
CA THR A 444 -41.74 -35.05 6.67
C THR A 444 -41.60 -36.25 7.60
N THR A 445 -41.25 -37.40 7.04
CA THR A 445 -40.89 -38.60 7.83
C THR A 445 -39.56 -38.46 8.56
N THR A 446 -38.70 -37.55 8.11
CA THR A 446 -37.42 -37.20 8.74
C THR A 446 -37.59 -36.11 9.81
N CYS A 447 -36.69 -36.09 10.78
CA CYS A 447 -36.63 -35.07 11.82
C CYS A 447 -36.32 -33.68 11.23
N ASN A 448 -37.09 -32.66 11.64
CA ASN A 448 -36.81 -31.27 11.26
C ASN A 448 -35.75 -30.60 12.14
N TYR A 449 -35.45 -31.16 13.33
CA TYR A 449 -34.49 -30.54 14.25
C TYR A 449 -33.05 -30.91 13.91
N PRO A 450 -32.13 -29.94 13.83
CA PRO A 450 -30.71 -30.22 13.85
C PRO A 450 -30.34 -30.99 15.12
N PHE A 451 -29.37 -31.90 15.02
CA PHE A 451 -28.89 -32.67 16.16
C PHE A 451 -28.38 -31.73 17.27
N LEU A 452 -28.76 -32.00 18.53
CA LEU A 452 -28.45 -31.19 19.71
C LEU A 452 -28.97 -29.73 19.68
N SER A 453 -29.86 -29.38 18.74
CA SER A 453 -30.63 -28.13 18.83
C SER A 453 -31.68 -28.19 19.95
N GLU A 454 -32.17 -27.03 20.39
CA GLU A 454 -33.18 -26.92 21.45
C GLU A 454 -34.41 -27.83 21.23
N GLY A 455 -34.88 -27.96 19.99
CA GLY A 455 -35.98 -28.86 19.65
C GLY A 455 -35.63 -30.35 19.84
N CYS A 456 -34.40 -30.74 19.51
CA CYS A 456 -33.87 -32.09 19.71
C CYS A 456 -33.64 -32.40 21.19
N THR A 457 -33.25 -31.41 22.00
CA THR A 457 -32.91 -31.61 23.41
C THR A 457 -34.10 -31.43 24.36
N ARG A 458 -35.24 -30.93 23.86
CA ARG A 458 -36.39 -30.48 24.67
C ARG A 458 -36.87 -31.46 25.75
N ARG A 459 -36.97 -32.76 25.49
CA ARG A 459 -37.42 -33.75 26.49
C ARG A 459 -36.29 -34.28 27.37
N ARG A 460 -35.04 -34.19 26.91
CA ARG A 460 -33.86 -34.74 27.59
C ARG A 460 -32.71 -33.72 27.65
N PRO A 461 -32.91 -32.52 28.22
CA PRO A 461 -31.93 -31.43 28.18
C PRO A 461 -30.63 -31.77 28.92
N THR A 462 -30.68 -32.68 29.92
CA THR A 462 -29.51 -33.13 30.68
C THR A 462 -28.69 -34.19 29.96
N ASP A 463 -29.31 -34.99 29.08
CA ASP A 463 -28.68 -36.14 28.41
C ASP A 463 -28.24 -35.81 26.97
N MET A 464 -28.93 -34.88 26.32
CA MET A 464 -28.65 -34.45 24.96
C MET A 464 -27.84 -33.14 24.97
N THR A 465 -26.66 -33.15 25.58
CA THR A 465 -25.74 -32.01 25.59
C THR A 465 -24.52 -32.27 24.71
N GLN A 466 -23.94 -31.23 24.11
CA GLN A 466 -22.71 -31.35 23.33
C GLN A 466 -21.59 -32.04 24.13
N ALA A 467 -21.45 -31.74 25.42
CA ALA A 467 -20.44 -32.34 26.29
C ALA A 467 -20.57 -33.86 26.43
N LYS A 468 -21.80 -34.41 26.41
CA LYS A 468 -22.05 -35.86 26.55
C LYS A 468 -21.84 -36.64 25.25
N TRP A 469 -21.96 -35.97 24.10
CA TRP A 469 -21.92 -36.63 22.79
C TRP A 469 -20.68 -36.27 21.98
N LYS A 470 -19.77 -35.44 22.51
CA LYS A 470 -18.51 -35.13 21.84
C LYS A 470 -17.46 -36.19 22.12
N THR A 471 -16.71 -36.52 21.08
CA THR A 471 -15.50 -37.32 21.14
C THR A 471 -14.32 -36.39 20.95
N THR A 472 -13.42 -36.34 21.94
CA THR A 472 -12.27 -35.42 21.89
C THR A 472 -11.00 -36.21 21.64
N GLY A 473 -10.16 -35.76 20.72
CA GLY A 473 -8.86 -36.37 20.42
C GLY A 473 -7.84 -35.33 19.95
N THR A 474 -6.58 -35.73 19.88
CA THR A 474 -5.51 -34.90 19.31
C THR A 474 -5.34 -35.21 17.84
N ILE A 475 -5.22 -34.18 17.00
CA ILE A 475 -5.00 -34.30 15.56
C ILE A 475 -3.57 -34.78 15.35
N HIS A 476 -3.41 -35.99 14.81
CA HIS A 476 -2.10 -36.57 14.51
C HIS A 476 -1.70 -36.37 13.04
N GLU A 477 -2.64 -36.58 12.12
CA GLU A 477 -2.40 -36.41 10.69
C GLU A 477 -3.63 -35.79 10.02
N HIS A 478 -3.41 -34.96 9.00
CA HIS A 478 -4.48 -34.37 8.20
C HIS A 478 -4.07 -34.27 6.73
N GLY A 479 -5.05 -34.39 5.82
CA GLY A 479 -4.89 -33.94 4.43
C GLY A 479 -4.14 -34.87 3.46
N SER A 480 -3.58 -36.00 3.92
CA SER A 480 -2.80 -36.90 3.06
C SER A 480 -3.65 -37.65 2.01
N ILE A 481 -4.91 -37.99 2.33
CA ILE A 481 -5.84 -38.71 1.43
C ILE A 481 -7.28 -38.22 1.68
N ARG A 482 -7.97 -37.73 0.64
CA ARG A 482 -9.43 -37.44 0.65
C ARG A 482 -9.94 -36.57 1.83
N ASN A 483 -9.22 -35.52 2.23
CA ASN A 483 -9.59 -34.67 3.37
C ASN A 483 -9.79 -35.45 4.69
N ALA A 484 -9.01 -36.51 4.90
CA ALA A 484 -9.02 -37.28 6.13
C ALA A 484 -8.32 -36.52 7.27
N VAL A 485 -8.83 -36.70 8.49
CA VAL A 485 -8.22 -36.29 9.76
C VAL A 485 -8.12 -37.52 10.65
N ILE A 486 -6.93 -37.76 11.19
CA ILE A 486 -6.66 -38.86 12.11
C ILE A 486 -6.56 -38.30 13.53
N LEU A 487 -7.45 -38.74 14.41
CA LEU A 487 -7.44 -38.39 15.83
C LEU A 487 -6.80 -39.51 16.64
N ARG A 488 -5.89 -39.12 17.54
CA ARG A 488 -5.27 -39.97 18.55
C ARG A 488 -5.73 -39.63 19.96
N SER A 489 -5.41 -40.51 20.91
CA SER A 489 -5.77 -40.35 22.33
C SER A 489 -7.25 -40.04 22.51
N VAL A 490 -8.09 -40.72 21.73
CA VAL A 490 -9.51 -40.40 21.59
C VAL A 490 -10.25 -40.78 22.86
N SER A 491 -10.85 -39.77 23.50
CA SER A 491 -11.78 -39.97 24.61
C SER A 491 -13.17 -40.28 24.06
N THR A 492 -13.67 -41.49 24.34
CA THR A 492 -15.03 -41.87 23.96
C THR A 492 -16.04 -41.27 24.95
N PRO A 493 -17.17 -40.73 24.46
CA PRO A 493 -18.18 -40.15 25.32
C PRO A 493 -18.81 -41.21 26.25
N THR A 494 -19.05 -40.83 27.50
CA THR A 494 -19.86 -41.66 28.41
C THR A 494 -21.34 -41.46 28.08
N LEU A 495 -21.89 -42.37 27.28
CA LEU A 495 -23.26 -42.27 26.80
C LEU A 495 -24.29 -42.59 27.91
N PRO A 496 -25.42 -41.86 27.98
CA PRO A 496 -26.46 -42.15 28.95
C PRO A 496 -27.29 -43.39 28.56
N GLY A 497 -27.23 -44.45 29.37
CA GLY A 497 -28.13 -45.62 29.30
C GLY A 497 -27.73 -46.71 28.29
N SER A 498 -28.71 -47.54 27.90
CA SER A 498 -28.55 -48.70 27.01
C SER A 498 -28.51 -48.30 25.52
N VAL A 499 -27.50 -47.52 25.12
CA VAL A 499 -27.31 -47.18 23.70
C VAL A 499 -26.81 -48.41 22.93
N THR A 500 -27.51 -48.79 21.87
CA THR A 500 -27.21 -50.00 21.09
C THR A 500 -26.02 -49.80 20.14
N ILE A 501 -25.82 -48.57 19.63
CA ILE A 501 -24.78 -48.23 18.66
C ILE A 501 -23.64 -47.50 19.36
N GLN A 502 -22.44 -48.09 19.35
CA GLN A 502 -21.29 -47.60 20.09
C GLN A 502 -20.45 -46.59 19.28
N PRO A 503 -19.76 -45.63 19.93
CA PRO A 503 -18.87 -44.67 19.27
C PRO A 503 -17.71 -45.29 18.48
N THR A 504 -17.40 -46.56 18.76
CA THR A 504 -16.35 -47.36 18.12
C THR A 504 -16.79 -48.05 16.83
N GLN A 505 -18.06 -47.92 16.44
CA GLN A 505 -18.55 -48.50 15.19
C GLN A 505 -18.19 -47.61 14.00
N ASP A 506 -17.88 -48.23 12.86
CA ASP A 506 -17.69 -47.51 11.60
C ASP A 506 -18.95 -46.70 11.25
N ASP A 507 -18.71 -45.54 10.66
CA ASP A 507 -19.72 -44.53 10.31
C ASP A 507 -20.59 -44.04 11.47
N TYR A 508 -20.15 -44.22 12.73
CA TYR A 508 -20.78 -43.56 13.86
C TYR A 508 -20.81 -42.04 13.71
N TYR A 509 -19.83 -41.41 13.07
CA TYR A 509 -19.80 -39.96 12.88
C TYR A 509 -20.36 -39.50 11.53
N LEU A 510 -20.85 -40.42 10.68
CA LEU A 510 -21.40 -40.10 9.35
C LEU A 510 -22.57 -39.08 9.42
N GLY A 511 -22.41 -37.94 8.77
CA GLY A 511 -23.37 -36.83 8.78
C GLY A 511 -23.28 -35.95 10.03
N GLY A 512 -22.31 -36.20 10.90
CA GLY A 512 -21.98 -35.36 12.05
C GLY A 512 -21.06 -34.22 11.64
N TRP A 513 -20.45 -33.57 12.63
CA TRP A 513 -19.49 -32.50 12.39
C TRP A 513 -18.23 -32.69 13.23
N PHE A 514 -17.12 -32.23 12.69
CA PHE A 514 -15.81 -32.18 13.33
C PHE A 514 -15.44 -30.72 13.54
N VAL A 515 -15.16 -30.33 14.79
CA VAL A 515 -14.76 -28.97 15.17
C VAL A 515 -13.32 -28.96 15.63
N CYS A 516 -12.55 -27.98 15.19
CA CYS A 516 -11.21 -27.69 15.72
C CYS A 516 -10.96 -26.17 15.77
N GLY A 517 -9.88 -25.78 16.45
CA GLY A 517 -9.52 -24.37 16.63
C GLY A 517 -10.37 -23.63 17.66
N SER A 518 -10.10 -22.35 17.82
CA SER A 518 -10.81 -21.45 18.74
C SER A 518 -10.84 -20.03 18.17
N GLY A 519 -11.75 -19.19 18.66
CA GLY A 519 -11.89 -17.80 18.18
C GLY A 519 -12.05 -17.72 16.66
N ASP A 520 -11.24 -16.88 16.02
CA ASP A 520 -11.24 -16.69 14.57
C ASP A 520 -10.79 -17.90 13.75
N ASP A 521 -10.10 -18.84 14.38
CA ASP A 521 -9.55 -20.06 13.78
C ASP A 521 -10.47 -21.26 13.97
N LYS A 522 -11.63 -21.07 14.60
CA LYS A 522 -12.61 -22.15 14.75
C LYS A 522 -13.15 -22.60 13.38
N GLN A 523 -13.06 -23.89 13.10
CA GLN A 523 -13.57 -24.54 11.88
C GLN A 523 -14.45 -25.74 12.23
N SER A 524 -15.51 -25.99 11.47
CA SER A 524 -16.50 -27.06 11.70
C SER A 524 -16.92 -27.77 10.40
N ARG A 525 -16.32 -28.91 10.06
CA ARG A 525 -16.63 -29.65 8.83
C ARG A 525 -17.62 -30.79 9.04
N MET A 526 -18.51 -31.01 8.09
CA MET A 526 -19.35 -32.21 8.08
C MET A 526 -18.49 -33.45 7.81
N VAL A 527 -18.75 -34.53 8.56
CA VAL A 527 -18.10 -35.83 8.40
C VAL A 527 -18.86 -36.67 7.37
N ILE A 528 -18.17 -37.13 6.33
CA ILE A 528 -18.70 -37.96 5.24
C ILE A 528 -18.48 -39.45 5.48
N GLN A 529 -17.48 -39.82 6.29
CA GLN A 529 -17.20 -41.21 6.65
C GLN A 529 -16.39 -41.22 7.95
N SER A 530 -16.50 -42.27 8.73
CA SER A 530 -15.63 -42.48 9.89
C SER A 530 -15.28 -43.94 10.09
N GLU A 531 -14.02 -44.25 10.42
CA GLU A 531 -13.55 -45.61 10.64
C GLU A 531 -12.57 -45.64 11.82
N TRP A 532 -12.57 -46.74 12.58
CA TRP A 532 -11.57 -46.98 13.62
C TRP A 532 -10.44 -47.85 13.10
N GLN A 533 -9.22 -47.33 13.12
CA GLN A 533 -7.99 -48.05 12.76
C GLN A 533 -7.16 -48.30 14.01
N GLY A 534 -7.47 -49.40 14.71
CA GLY A 534 -6.87 -49.69 16.01
C GLY A 534 -7.38 -48.72 17.08
N SER A 535 -6.49 -47.88 17.62
CA SER A 535 -6.85 -46.83 18.60
C SER A 535 -7.19 -45.47 17.97
N ASP A 536 -6.99 -45.34 16.66
CA ASP A 536 -7.05 -44.07 15.97
C ASP A 536 -8.40 -43.93 15.26
N LEU A 537 -9.02 -42.76 15.38
CA LEU A 537 -10.28 -42.45 14.71
C LEU A 537 -9.98 -41.67 13.43
N VAL A 538 -10.31 -42.26 12.28
CA VAL A 538 -10.13 -41.64 10.97
C VAL A 538 -11.46 -41.04 10.53
N LEU A 539 -11.46 -39.73 10.25
CA LEU A 539 -12.64 -38.97 9.82
C LEU A 539 -12.40 -38.39 8.42
N TRP A 540 -13.27 -38.70 7.46
CA TRP A 540 -13.24 -38.05 6.15
C TRP A 540 -14.18 -36.85 6.13
N LEU A 541 -13.65 -35.68 5.84
CA LEU A 541 -14.39 -34.43 5.90
C LEU A 541 -14.90 -34.00 4.53
N SER A 542 -16.05 -33.34 4.53
CA SER A 542 -16.69 -32.80 3.32
C SER A 542 -15.84 -31.78 2.56
N ARG A 543 -14.96 -31.08 3.26
CA ARG A 543 -13.97 -30.14 2.73
C ARG A 543 -12.72 -30.21 3.59
N PRO A 544 -11.55 -29.89 3.04
CA PRO A 544 -10.32 -29.82 3.84
C PRO A 544 -10.45 -28.77 4.97
N LEU A 545 -9.73 -29.04 6.05
CA LEU A 545 -9.40 -28.05 7.07
C LEU A 545 -8.21 -27.22 6.58
N LEU A 546 -8.06 -26.01 7.09
CA LEU A 546 -7.00 -25.12 6.65
C LEU A 546 -5.76 -25.26 7.52
N TRP A 547 -4.61 -25.13 6.87
CA TRP A 547 -3.31 -25.45 7.45
C TRP A 547 -2.96 -24.59 8.68
N SER A 548 -3.49 -23.36 8.73
CA SER A 548 -3.30 -22.43 9.85
C SER A 548 -3.82 -22.96 11.18
N VAL A 549 -4.79 -23.88 11.16
CA VAL A 549 -5.46 -24.43 12.36
C VAL A 549 -4.99 -25.85 12.66
N LEU A 550 -4.19 -26.43 11.77
CA LEU A 550 -3.75 -27.83 11.82
C LEU A 550 -2.29 -27.91 12.26
N THR A 551 -2.05 -27.64 13.55
CA THR A 551 -0.77 -28.02 14.16
C THR A 551 -0.94 -29.42 14.74
N GLU A 552 -0.03 -30.34 14.44
CA GLU A 552 -0.03 -31.68 15.06
C GLU A 552 -0.08 -31.55 16.60
N GLY A 553 -0.96 -32.32 17.23
CA GLY A 553 -1.24 -32.23 18.67
C GLY A 553 -2.38 -31.28 19.04
N SER A 554 -2.92 -30.49 18.10
CA SER A 554 -4.12 -29.67 18.34
C SER A 554 -5.33 -30.54 18.70
N THR A 555 -6.21 -30.03 19.54
CA THR A 555 -7.42 -30.75 19.95
C THR A 555 -8.52 -30.62 18.90
N GLY A 556 -9.17 -31.74 18.58
CA GLY A 556 -10.34 -31.81 17.72
C GLY A 556 -11.51 -32.48 18.45
N GLU A 557 -12.72 -32.04 18.12
CA GLU A 557 -13.97 -32.56 18.68
C GLU A 557 -14.86 -33.12 17.56
N ALA A 558 -15.13 -34.41 17.60
CA ALA A 558 -16.05 -35.08 16.67
C ALA A 558 -17.41 -35.30 17.32
N PHE A 559 -18.47 -34.95 16.60
CA PHE A 559 -19.86 -35.12 17.03
C PHE A 559 -20.56 -36.16 16.16
N PRO A 560 -21.38 -37.05 16.75
CA PRO A 560 -22.05 -38.09 16.00
C PRO A 560 -23.04 -37.52 14.99
N GLY A 561 -23.16 -38.17 13.85
CA GLY A 561 -24.17 -37.80 12.87
C GLY A 561 -25.55 -38.33 13.18
N CYS A 562 -26.56 -37.52 12.84
CA CYS A 562 -27.96 -37.89 12.84
C CYS A 562 -28.50 -37.73 11.42
N ASN A 563 -28.88 -38.84 10.77
CA ASN A 563 -29.45 -38.84 9.43
C ASN A 563 -30.93 -38.39 9.38
N GLY A 564 -31.48 -37.95 10.52
CA GLY A 564 -32.88 -37.53 10.65
C GLY A 564 -33.90 -38.69 10.65
N ALA A 565 -33.47 -39.95 10.59
CA ALA A 565 -34.37 -41.10 10.64
C ALA A 565 -34.83 -41.39 12.08
N TYR A 566 -36.08 -41.82 12.22
CA TYR A 566 -36.66 -42.17 13.53
C TYR A 566 -35.90 -43.32 14.20
N SER A 567 -35.51 -44.35 13.44
CA SER A 567 -34.72 -45.48 13.95
C SER A 567 -33.38 -45.02 14.51
N THR A 568 -32.66 -44.14 13.83
CA THR A 568 -31.40 -43.58 14.34
C THR A 568 -31.63 -42.77 15.62
N CYS A 569 -32.69 -41.95 15.69
CA CYS A 569 -33.04 -41.20 16.89
C CYS A 569 -33.29 -42.12 18.10
N ARG A 570 -34.02 -43.22 17.88
CA ARG A 570 -34.35 -44.21 18.91
C ARG A 570 -33.13 -45.08 19.28
N ASP A 571 -32.49 -45.68 18.29
CA ASP A 571 -31.52 -46.77 18.49
C ASP A 571 -30.12 -46.23 18.84
N LYS A 572 -29.73 -45.08 18.28
CA LYS A 572 -28.41 -44.45 18.53
C LYS A 572 -28.45 -43.43 19.66
N PHE A 573 -29.52 -42.65 19.76
CA PHE A 573 -29.60 -41.54 20.71
C PHE A 573 -30.61 -41.76 21.84
N THR A 574 -31.48 -42.76 21.75
CA THR A 574 -32.59 -42.99 22.71
C THR A 574 -33.41 -41.71 22.93
N ASN A 575 -33.65 -40.94 21.87
CA ASN A 575 -34.27 -39.61 21.93
C ASN A 575 -35.51 -39.50 21.01
N ASP A 576 -36.21 -40.61 20.82
CA ASP A 576 -37.41 -40.68 19.99
C ASP A 576 -38.55 -39.79 20.49
N GLU A 577 -38.64 -39.52 21.79
CA GLU A 577 -39.63 -38.59 22.37
C GLU A 577 -39.45 -37.13 21.89
N SER A 578 -38.25 -36.74 21.47
CA SER A 578 -37.95 -35.40 20.92
C SER A 578 -37.90 -35.40 19.40
N PHE A 579 -38.36 -36.46 18.73
CA PHE A 579 -38.32 -36.55 17.27
C PHE A 579 -39.23 -35.50 16.64
N GLY A 580 -38.62 -34.59 15.87
CA GLY A 580 -39.31 -33.47 15.20
C GLY A 580 -39.89 -33.83 13.83
N GLY A 581 -40.27 -35.08 13.59
CA GLY A 581 -40.82 -35.53 12.31
C GLY A 581 -42.07 -36.40 12.49
N CYS A 582 -42.63 -36.87 11.39
CA CYS A 582 -43.85 -37.69 11.36
C CYS A 582 -43.54 -39.10 10.82
N PRO A 583 -43.01 -40.03 11.64
CA PRO A 583 -42.48 -41.31 11.15
C PRO A 583 -43.55 -42.23 10.54
N GLN A 584 -44.81 -42.05 10.92
CA GLN A 584 -45.96 -42.82 10.42
C GLN A 584 -46.72 -42.10 9.30
N MET A 585 -46.15 -41.02 8.73
CA MET A 585 -46.82 -40.28 7.66
C MET A 585 -47.09 -41.20 6.46
N PRO A 586 -48.36 -41.34 6.02
CA PRO A 586 -48.70 -42.16 4.86
C PRO A 586 -47.90 -41.75 3.62
N SER A 587 -47.46 -42.73 2.83
CA SER A 587 -46.62 -42.49 1.67
C SER A 587 -47.26 -41.61 0.59
N HIS A 588 -48.59 -41.51 0.54
CA HIS A 588 -49.32 -40.63 -0.39
C HIS A 588 -49.35 -39.15 0.05
N LEU A 589 -49.04 -38.86 1.33
CA LEU A 589 -48.88 -37.49 1.85
C LEU A 589 -47.42 -37.03 1.79
N LEU A 590 -46.48 -37.90 1.41
CA LEU A 590 -45.18 -37.49 0.94
C LEU A 590 -45.39 -36.78 -0.40
N VAL A 591 -45.80 -35.51 -0.35
CA VAL A 591 -45.83 -34.64 -1.52
C VAL A 591 -44.46 -34.79 -2.19
N GLN A 592 -44.46 -35.33 -3.42
CA GLN A 592 -43.27 -35.35 -4.26
C GLN A 592 -42.67 -33.96 -4.19
N ASN A 593 -41.48 -33.84 -3.59
CA ASN A 593 -40.77 -32.59 -3.38
C ASN A 593 -41.06 -31.68 -4.57
N ALA A 594 -41.85 -30.63 -4.33
CA ALA A 594 -42.16 -29.65 -5.36
C ALA A 594 -40.82 -29.30 -6.00
N SER A 595 -40.70 -29.63 -7.28
CA SER A 595 -39.56 -29.21 -8.08
C SER A 595 -39.37 -27.74 -7.75
N SER A 596 -38.22 -27.41 -7.14
CA SER A 596 -37.85 -26.03 -6.84
C SER A 596 -38.21 -25.22 -8.08
N PRO A 597 -39.01 -24.14 -7.98
CA PRO A 597 -39.37 -23.36 -9.17
C PRO A 597 -38.07 -23.08 -9.88
N SER A 598 -37.97 -23.54 -11.15
CA SER A 598 -36.78 -23.31 -11.95
C SER A 598 -36.51 -21.82 -11.87
N ARG A 599 -35.36 -21.44 -11.31
CA ARG A 599 -34.88 -20.07 -11.41
C ARG A 599 -34.95 -19.75 -12.89
N GLY A 600 -35.85 -18.82 -13.23
CA GLY A 600 -36.09 -18.41 -14.60
C GLY A 600 -34.74 -18.16 -15.27
N ALA A 601 -34.61 -18.72 -16.47
CA ALA A 601 -33.65 -18.27 -17.45
C ALA A 601 -33.91 -16.76 -17.66
N GLY A 602 -33.20 -15.94 -16.91
CA GLY A 602 -33.15 -14.49 -17.05
C GLY A 602 -31.89 -14.14 -17.82
N LYS A 603 -32.11 -13.58 -19.01
CA LYS A 603 -31.13 -12.84 -19.80
C LYS A 603 -30.46 -11.74 -19.01
#